data_AF-A0A3A8SMN9-F1
#
_entry.id   AF-A0A3A8SMN9-F1
#
_cell.length_a   1.000
_cell.length_b   1.000
_cell.length_c   1.000
_cell.angle_alpha   90.00
_cell.angle_beta   90.00
_cell.angle_gamma   90.00
#
_symmetry.space_group_name_H-M   'P 1'
#
loop_
_entity.id
_entity.type
_entity.pdbx_description
1 polymer ?
#
loop_
_entity_poly.entity_id
_entity_poly.type
_entity_poly.pdbx_seq_one_letter_code
_entity_poly.pdbx_strand_id
1 'polypeptide(L)'
;MDRFDEMELFLDIARRGSLSAVARARGVAPSTVTLGLQRMEARLGVRLLARSTRRLSLTPEGEGYRADCQRILTDLAESEAGVGGREGPLTGLLRVTATNDFGRARVAPLVDAFLQLHPGVRVELVLSDGVLDLIEEGIDVALRFGPLADSRLTARRIVSGRRVVCAAPAYWARNPPPRKPADLTRHNCLVLARPGAPQTSWAFRDEDGRVFHVRVSGDRTANDGGVLKDWALAGAGVILKSTWDVEALLASGHLVSALDRFTLPDIDLHAVHTAGREPGRRLAAFLAFLDEHLHLPPGSVGARRRRAGRKSSSLGV
;
A
#
# COMPACT_ATOMS: atom_id res chain seq x y z
N MET A 1 -19.87 -18.42 -28.11
CA MET A 1 -19.60 -17.51 -27.00
C MET A 1 -18.55 -18.17 -26.16
N ASP A 2 -17.32 -17.73 -26.32
CA ASP A 2 -16.25 -18.15 -25.43
C ASP A 2 -16.35 -17.40 -24.08
N ARG A 3 -15.36 -17.58 -23.22
CA ARG A 3 -15.34 -16.94 -21.89
C ARG A 3 -15.18 -15.43 -21.97
N PHE A 4 -14.47 -14.90 -22.96
CA PHE A 4 -14.25 -13.47 -23.09
C PHE A 4 -15.48 -12.77 -23.66
N ASP A 5 -16.14 -13.38 -24.66
CA ASP A 5 -17.44 -12.91 -25.16
C ASP A 5 -18.49 -12.86 -24.03
N GLU A 6 -18.50 -13.86 -23.14
CA GLU A 6 -19.36 -13.91 -21.95
C GLU A 6 -19.07 -12.71 -21.03
N MET A 7 -17.80 -12.42 -20.73
CA MET A 7 -17.40 -11.28 -19.91
C MET A 7 -17.82 -9.95 -20.55
N GLU A 8 -17.56 -9.77 -21.84
CA GLU A 8 -17.98 -8.57 -22.58
C GLU A 8 -19.50 -8.40 -22.57
N LEU A 9 -20.25 -9.50 -22.74
CA LEU A 9 -21.70 -9.48 -22.70
C LEU A 9 -22.19 -8.97 -21.34
N PHE A 10 -21.60 -9.47 -20.26
CA PHE A 10 -21.94 -9.04 -18.92
C PHE A 10 -21.64 -7.56 -18.69
N LEU A 11 -20.48 -7.08 -19.13
CA LEU A 11 -20.11 -5.66 -19.04
C LEU A 11 -21.07 -4.76 -19.83
N ASP A 12 -21.50 -5.18 -21.02
CA ASP A 12 -22.49 -4.46 -21.82
C ASP A 12 -23.85 -4.38 -21.12
N ILE A 13 -24.28 -5.49 -20.49
CA ILE A 13 -25.52 -5.54 -19.70
C ILE A 13 -25.43 -4.60 -18.50
N ALA A 14 -24.34 -4.67 -17.73
CA ALA A 14 -24.10 -3.81 -16.58
C ALA A 14 -24.10 -2.32 -16.96
N ARG A 15 -23.48 -1.96 -18.10
CA ARG A 15 -23.38 -0.57 -18.58
C ARG A 15 -24.71 -0.02 -19.06
N ARG A 16 -25.50 -0.83 -19.78
CA ARG A 16 -26.74 -0.37 -20.44
C ARG A 16 -27.99 -0.54 -19.58
N GLY A 17 -27.96 -1.39 -18.56
CA GLY A 17 -29.10 -1.65 -17.67
C GLY A 17 -30.33 -2.24 -18.37
N SER A 18 -30.18 -2.76 -19.59
CA SER A 18 -31.29 -3.27 -20.40
C SER A 18 -30.82 -4.35 -21.38
N LEU A 19 -31.34 -5.57 -21.21
CA LEU A 19 -31.03 -6.71 -22.08
C LEU A 19 -31.42 -6.43 -23.55
N SER A 20 -32.56 -5.78 -23.77
CA SER A 20 -33.02 -5.41 -25.12
C SER A 20 -32.15 -4.32 -25.76
N ALA A 21 -31.57 -3.43 -24.97
CA ALA A 21 -30.61 -2.43 -25.48
C ALA A 21 -29.29 -3.09 -25.88
N VAL A 22 -28.81 -4.07 -25.11
CA VAL A 22 -27.61 -4.85 -25.44
C VAL A 22 -27.82 -5.69 -26.69
N ALA A 23 -28.97 -6.37 -26.80
CA ALA A 23 -29.30 -7.20 -27.96
C ALA A 23 -29.27 -6.40 -29.27
N ARG A 24 -29.87 -5.20 -29.26
CA ARG A 24 -29.81 -4.27 -30.40
C ARG A 24 -28.38 -3.82 -30.71
N ALA A 25 -27.59 -3.46 -29.69
CA ALA A 25 -26.22 -3.02 -29.88
C ALA A 25 -25.31 -4.12 -30.46
N ARG A 26 -25.57 -5.38 -30.10
CA ARG A 26 -24.82 -6.55 -30.58
C ARG A 26 -25.37 -7.17 -31.86
N GLY A 27 -26.51 -6.69 -32.38
CA GLY A 27 -27.14 -7.25 -33.58
C GLY A 27 -27.70 -8.67 -33.39
N VAL A 28 -28.10 -9.06 -32.17
CA VAL A 28 -28.60 -10.40 -31.84
C VAL A 28 -30.02 -10.37 -31.29
N ALA A 29 -30.69 -11.53 -31.26
CA ALA A 29 -32.01 -11.65 -30.64
C ALA A 29 -31.94 -11.43 -29.11
N PRO A 30 -32.96 -10.80 -28.48
CA PRO A 30 -33.00 -10.63 -27.02
C PRO A 30 -32.94 -11.93 -26.22
N SER A 31 -33.45 -13.03 -26.80
CA SER A 31 -33.36 -14.38 -26.23
C SER A 31 -31.90 -14.85 -26.12
N THR A 32 -31.04 -14.48 -27.07
CA THR A 32 -29.61 -14.82 -27.07
C THR A 32 -28.89 -14.16 -25.90
N VAL A 33 -29.15 -12.87 -25.63
CA VAL A 33 -28.58 -12.14 -24.49
C VAL A 33 -29.06 -12.74 -23.17
N THR A 34 -30.36 -13.05 -23.07
CA THR A 34 -30.95 -13.66 -21.88
C THR A 34 -30.35 -15.05 -21.60
N LEU A 35 -30.21 -15.87 -22.63
CA LEU A 35 -29.64 -17.21 -22.51
C LEU A 35 -28.14 -17.15 -22.15
N GLY A 36 -27.39 -16.20 -22.71
CA GLY A 36 -25.99 -15.97 -22.37
C GLY A 36 -25.80 -15.63 -20.88
N LEU A 37 -26.59 -14.68 -20.37
CA LEU A 37 -26.61 -14.34 -18.94
C LEU A 37 -26.99 -15.54 -18.07
N GLN A 38 -28.06 -16.27 -18.43
CA GLN A 38 -28.51 -17.44 -17.66
C GLN A 38 -27.44 -18.54 -17.60
N ARG A 39 -26.74 -18.80 -18.71
CA ARG A 39 -25.64 -19.78 -18.75
C ARG A 39 -24.47 -19.36 -17.86
N MET A 40 -24.13 -18.08 -17.87
CA MET A 40 -23.08 -17.53 -17.03
C MET A 40 -23.43 -17.62 -15.54
N GLU A 41 -24.64 -17.21 -15.15
CA GLU A 41 -25.12 -17.34 -13.76
C GLU A 41 -25.18 -18.80 -13.31
N ALA A 42 -25.71 -19.70 -14.16
CA ALA A 42 -25.78 -21.13 -13.87
C ALA A 42 -24.38 -21.74 -13.64
N ARG A 43 -23.39 -21.31 -14.42
CA ARG A 43 -22.01 -21.76 -14.26
C ARG A 43 -21.35 -21.21 -13.00
N LEU A 44 -21.57 -19.94 -12.68
CA LEU A 44 -21.00 -19.30 -11.49
C LEU A 44 -21.72 -19.71 -10.21
N GLY A 45 -22.91 -20.30 -10.32
CA GLY A 45 -23.71 -20.72 -9.17
C GLY A 45 -24.38 -19.57 -8.42
N VAL A 46 -24.30 -18.34 -8.93
CA VAL A 46 -24.82 -17.12 -8.32
C VAL A 46 -25.60 -16.28 -9.31
N ARG A 47 -26.55 -15.48 -8.82
CA ARG A 47 -27.20 -14.43 -9.61
C ARG A 47 -26.30 -13.21 -9.64
N LEU A 48 -26.07 -12.67 -10.83
CA LEU A 48 -25.30 -11.44 -11.02
C LEU A 48 -26.21 -10.21 -11.12
N LEU A 49 -27.48 -10.43 -11.47
CA LEU A 49 -28.47 -9.37 -11.63
C LEU A 49 -29.71 -9.63 -10.77
N ALA A 50 -30.17 -8.59 -10.10
CA ALA A 50 -31.46 -8.53 -9.45
C ALA A 50 -32.48 -7.86 -10.38
N ARG A 51 -33.66 -8.46 -10.52
CA ARG A 51 -34.81 -7.82 -11.17
C ARG A 51 -35.61 -7.06 -10.12
N SER A 52 -35.50 -5.73 -10.11
CA SER A 52 -36.57 -4.89 -9.57
C SER A 52 -37.56 -4.57 -10.70
N THR A 53 -38.83 -4.37 -10.37
CA THR A 53 -39.93 -4.12 -11.34
C THR A 53 -39.75 -2.85 -12.19
N ARG A 54 -38.68 -2.07 -12.01
CA ARG A 54 -38.40 -0.85 -12.78
C ARG A 54 -36.96 -0.69 -13.29
N ARG A 55 -35.97 -1.44 -12.78
CA ARG A 55 -34.56 -1.41 -13.25
C ARG A 55 -33.84 -2.74 -12.98
N LEU A 56 -32.97 -3.13 -13.93
CA LEU A 56 -31.92 -4.11 -13.72
C LEU A 56 -30.85 -3.50 -12.80
N SER A 57 -30.54 -4.15 -11.69
CA SER A 57 -29.44 -3.79 -10.80
C SER A 57 -28.51 -4.98 -10.62
N LEU A 58 -27.24 -4.72 -10.39
CA LEU A 58 -26.29 -5.77 -10.04
C LEU A 58 -26.53 -6.22 -8.60
N THR A 59 -26.31 -7.50 -8.35
CA THR A 59 -26.16 -8.03 -6.99
C THR A 59 -24.76 -7.67 -6.45
N PRO A 60 -24.48 -7.81 -5.15
CA PRO A 60 -23.11 -7.67 -4.63
C PRO A 60 -22.11 -8.56 -5.38
N GLU A 61 -22.48 -9.80 -5.68
CA GLU A 61 -21.67 -10.73 -6.47
C GLU A 61 -21.49 -10.23 -7.92
N GLY A 62 -22.53 -9.64 -8.50
CA GLY A 62 -22.48 -9.02 -9.84
C GLY A 62 -21.56 -7.81 -9.91
N GLU A 63 -21.52 -6.98 -8.87
CA GLU A 63 -20.59 -5.85 -8.76
C GLU A 63 -19.14 -6.32 -8.71
N GLY A 64 -18.83 -7.32 -7.89
CA GLY A 64 -17.51 -7.95 -7.83
C GLY A 64 -17.10 -8.57 -9.16
N TYR A 65 -17.99 -9.37 -9.77
CA TYR A 65 -17.72 -10.00 -11.06
C TYR A 65 -17.52 -8.98 -12.18
N ARG A 66 -18.20 -7.83 -12.13
CA ARG A 66 -18.05 -6.74 -13.11
C ARG A 66 -16.64 -6.16 -13.04
N ALA A 67 -16.13 -5.89 -11.84
CA ALA A 67 -14.78 -5.40 -11.63
C ALA A 67 -13.75 -6.39 -12.18
N ASP A 68 -13.92 -7.68 -11.90
CA ASP A 68 -13.04 -8.74 -12.39
C ASP A 68 -13.06 -8.88 -13.92
N CYS A 69 -14.24 -8.88 -14.54
CA CYS A 69 -14.36 -8.96 -16.00
C CYS A 69 -13.64 -7.78 -16.68
N GLN A 70 -13.85 -6.56 -16.17
CA GLN A 70 -13.22 -5.36 -16.71
C GLN A 70 -11.70 -5.43 -16.62
N ARG A 71 -11.17 -5.90 -15.48
CA ARG A 71 -9.74 -6.08 -15.27
C ARG A 71 -9.16 -7.12 -16.22
N ILE A 72 -9.77 -8.30 -16.30
CA ILE A 72 -9.30 -9.41 -17.15
C ILE A 72 -9.24 -9.02 -18.64
N LEU A 73 -10.30 -8.40 -19.16
CA LEU A 73 -10.34 -7.97 -20.56
C LEU A 73 -9.31 -6.86 -20.85
N THR A 74 -9.05 -5.98 -19.88
CA THR A 74 -8.00 -4.96 -20.01
C THR A 74 -6.61 -5.59 -20.03
N ASP A 75 -6.35 -6.54 -19.12
CA ASP A 75 -5.08 -7.27 -19.05
C ASP A 75 -4.81 -8.06 -20.35
N LEU A 76 -5.84 -8.69 -20.91
CA LEU A 76 -5.75 -9.38 -22.20
C LEU A 76 -5.38 -8.41 -23.33
N ALA A 77 -6.11 -7.29 -23.45
CA ALA A 77 -5.83 -6.29 -24.48
C ALA A 77 -4.43 -5.68 -24.35
N GLU A 78 -3.95 -5.43 -23.13
CA GLU A 78 -2.57 -4.98 -22.86
C GLU A 78 -1.52 -6.00 -23.29
N SER A 79 -1.78 -7.28 -23.02
CA SER A 79 -0.91 -8.41 -23.37
C SER A 79 -0.80 -8.56 -24.90
N GLU A 80 -1.94 -8.57 -25.59
CA GLU A 80 -1.99 -8.65 -27.05
C GLU A 80 -1.30 -7.47 -27.72
N ALA A 81 -1.48 -6.26 -27.19
CA ALA A 81 -0.76 -5.08 -27.66
C ALA A 81 0.76 -5.21 -27.50
N GLY A 82 1.24 -5.87 -26.44
CA GLY A 82 2.66 -6.11 -26.18
C GLY A 82 3.31 -7.05 -27.21
N VAL A 83 2.58 -8.05 -27.71
CA VAL A 83 3.09 -8.99 -28.73
C VAL A 83 3.21 -8.31 -30.10
N GLY A 84 2.38 -7.31 -30.40
CA GLY A 84 2.36 -6.59 -31.67
C GLY A 84 3.52 -5.61 -31.90
N GLY A 85 4.50 -5.51 -30.99
CA GLY A 85 5.68 -4.64 -31.13
C GLY A 85 5.39 -3.13 -31.11
N ARG A 86 4.14 -2.73 -30.91
CA ARG A 86 3.75 -1.35 -30.62
C ARG A 86 3.46 -1.26 -29.14
N GLU A 87 4.34 -0.61 -28.39
CA GLU A 87 4.01 -0.16 -27.04
C GLU A 87 2.87 0.87 -27.13
N GLY A 88 1.63 0.38 -27.19
CA GLY A 88 0.45 1.22 -27.09
C GLY A 88 0.43 1.96 -25.74
N PRO A 89 -0.29 3.10 -25.67
CA PRO A 89 -0.42 3.86 -24.44
C PRO A 89 -0.97 2.98 -23.31
N LEU A 90 -0.48 3.18 -22.09
CA LEU A 90 -1.01 2.49 -20.91
C LEU A 90 -2.45 2.95 -20.67
N THR A 91 -3.36 1.99 -20.48
CA THR A 91 -4.78 2.26 -20.24
C THR A 91 -5.35 1.34 -19.18
N GLY A 92 -6.38 1.77 -18.47
CA GLY A 92 -7.12 0.89 -17.54
C GLY A 92 -7.09 1.37 -16.09
N LEU A 93 -7.73 0.60 -15.21
CA LEU A 93 -7.79 0.91 -13.78
C LEU A 93 -6.62 0.23 -13.05
N LEU A 94 -5.93 1.00 -12.22
CA LEU A 94 -4.93 0.52 -11.27
C LEU A 94 -5.40 0.81 -9.85
N ARG A 95 -5.72 -0.23 -9.09
CA ARG A 95 -6.14 -0.14 -7.68
C ARG A 95 -4.93 -0.32 -6.78
N VAL A 96 -4.58 0.74 -6.04
CA VAL A 96 -3.40 0.80 -5.18
C VAL A 96 -3.85 1.00 -3.74
N THR A 97 -3.29 0.23 -2.80
CA THR A 97 -3.48 0.51 -1.37
C THR A 97 -2.16 0.88 -0.68
N ALA A 98 -2.24 1.76 0.32
CA ALA A 98 -1.11 2.18 1.14
C ALA A 98 -1.57 2.51 2.57
N THR A 99 -0.61 2.66 3.50
CA THR A 99 -0.91 3.21 4.84
C THR A 99 -1.38 4.67 4.74
N ASN A 100 -2.17 5.14 5.70
CA ASN A 100 -2.82 6.45 5.62
C ASN A 100 -1.82 7.61 5.45
N ASP A 101 -0.84 7.70 6.36
CA ASP A 101 0.17 8.77 6.34
C ASP A 101 1.00 8.74 5.05
N PHE A 102 1.57 7.58 4.72
CA PHE A 102 2.45 7.43 3.56
C PHE A 102 1.70 7.63 2.24
N GLY A 103 0.48 7.09 2.17
CA GLY A 103 -0.41 7.26 1.03
C GLY A 103 -0.69 8.72 0.72
N ARG A 104 -1.03 9.52 1.75
CA ARG A 104 -1.29 10.96 1.59
C ARG A 104 -0.03 11.74 1.27
N ALA A 105 1.07 11.49 1.99
CA ALA A 105 2.26 12.32 1.95
C ALA A 105 3.24 11.99 0.81
N ARG A 106 3.15 10.78 0.23
CA ARG A 106 4.12 10.27 -0.76
C ARG A 106 3.44 9.64 -1.98
N VAL A 107 2.43 8.79 -1.79
CA VAL A 107 1.82 8.07 -2.93
C VAL A 107 0.92 8.99 -3.76
N ALA A 108 0.05 9.79 -3.13
CA ALA A 108 -0.89 10.64 -3.85
C ALA A 108 -0.21 11.64 -4.83
N PRO A 109 0.85 12.38 -4.43
CA PRO A 109 1.58 13.24 -5.37
C PRO A 109 2.24 12.47 -6.53
N LEU A 110 2.69 11.24 -6.28
CA LEU A 110 3.27 10.39 -7.33
C LEU A 110 2.20 9.85 -8.28
N VAL A 111 0.99 9.58 -7.79
CA VAL A 111 -0.15 9.24 -8.64
C VAL A 111 -0.46 10.38 -9.60
N ASP A 112 -0.48 11.63 -9.12
CA ASP A 112 -0.72 12.80 -9.98
C ASP A 112 0.33 12.90 -11.09
N ALA A 113 1.62 12.76 -10.74
CA ALA A 113 2.72 12.77 -11.70
C ALA A 113 2.64 11.60 -12.71
N PHE A 114 2.28 10.40 -12.24
CA PHE A 114 2.12 9.23 -13.09
C PHE A 114 0.98 9.38 -14.09
N LEU A 115 -0.16 9.94 -13.67
CA LEU A 115 -1.32 10.17 -14.54
C LEU A 115 -1.05 11.24 -15.62
N GLN A 116 -0.14 12.18 -15.36
CA GLN A 116 0.31 13.13 -16.38
C GLN A 116 1.11 12.44 -17.49
N LEU A 117 1.93 11.42 -17.15
CA LEU A 117 2.70 10.63 -18.11
C LEU A 117 1.83 9.60 -18.84
N HIS A 118 0.76 9.11 -18.19
CA HIS A 118 -0.12 8.06 -18.73
C HIS A 118 -1.61 8.42 -18.60
N PRO A 119 -2.13 9.35 -19.45
CA PRO A 119 -3.50 9.85 -19.34
C PRO A 119 -4.61 8.79 -19.56
N GLY A 120 -4.27 7.64 -20.15
CA GLY A 120 -5.21 6.52 -20.34
C GLY A 120 -5.42 5.67 -19.09
N VAL A 121 -4.56 5.83 -18.08
CA VAL A 121 -4.66 5.11 -16.81
C VAL A 121 -5.59 5.85 -15.86
N ARG A 122 -6.35 5.10 -15.06
CA ARG A 122 -7.10 5.60 -13.92
C ARG A 122 -6.55 4.93 -12.67
N VAL A 123 -6.40 5.68 -11.60
CA VAL A 123 -5.92 5.14 -10.32
C VAL A 123 -7.03 5.25 -9.28
N GLU A 124 -7.24 4.17 -8.52
CA GLU A 124 -8.02 4.17 -7.30
C GLU A 124 -7.08 3.94 -6.12
N LEU A 125 -6.94 4.95 -5.26
CA LEU A 125 -6.04 4.92 -4.12
C LEU A 125 -6.82 4.65 -2.83
N VAL A 126 -6.64 3.45 -2.26
CA VAL A 126 -7.31 3.00 -1.04
C VAL A 126 -6.36 3.10 0.15
N LEU A 127 -6.62 4.05 1.06
CA LEU A 127 -5.76 4.27 2.22
C LEU A 127 -6.32 3.59 3.47
N SER A 128 -5.49 2.76 4.09
CA SER A 128 -5.85 2.05 5.32
C SER A 128 -4.59 1.59 6.05
N ASP A 129 -4.52 1.75 7.37
CA ASP A 129 -3.48 1.15 8.20
C ASP A 129 -3.77 -0.33 8.56
N GLY A 130 -4.98 -0.81 8.23
CA GLY A 130 -5.34 -2.22 8.29
C GLY A 130 -4.74 -3.04 7.15
N VAL A 131 -4.70 -4.36 7.34
CA VAL A 131 -4.38 -5.31 6.28
C VAL A 131 -5.67 -5.59 5.50
N LEU A 132 -5.66 -5.29 4.20
CA LEU A 132 -6.75 -5.58 3.28
C LEU A 132 -6.46 -6.87 2.53
N ASP A 133 -7.48 -7.67 2.25
CA ASP A 133 -7.36 -8.81 1.35
C ASP A 133 -7.29 -8.30 -0.09
N LEU A 134 -6.13 -8.44 -0.73
CA LEU A 134 -5.92 -7.89 -2.08
C LEU A 134 -6.78 -8.58 -3.14
N ILE A 135 -7.14 -9.85 -2.91
CA ILE A 135 -7.94 -10.63 -3.86
C ILE A 135 -9.39 -10.24 -3.74
N GLU A 136 -9.94 -10.27 -2.51
CA GLU A 136 -11.35 -9.94 -2.25
C GLU A 136 -11.67 -8.49 -2.63
N GLU A 137 -10.75 -7.57 -2.32
CA GLU A 137 -10.91 -6.15 -2.64
C GLU A 137 -10.50 -5.79 -4.08
N GLY A 138 -10.02 -6.77 -4.86
CA GLY A 138 -9.55 -6.56 -6.23
C GLY A 138 -8.44 -5.52 -6.36
N ILE A 139 -7.54 -5.44 -5.39
CA ILE A 139 -6.43 -4.49 -5.34
C ILE A 139 -5.25 -5.06 -6.15
N ASP A 140 -4.74 -4.28 -7.09
CA ASP A 140 -3.61 -4.69 -7.94
C ASP A 140 -2.29 -4.70 -7.17
N VAL A 141 -2.08 -3.72 -6.29
CA VAL A 141 -0.85 -3.62 -5.48
C VAL A 141 -1.08 -2.94 -4.13
N ALA A 142 -0.43 -3.48 -3.10
CA ALA A 142 -0.32 -2.89 -1.77
C ALA A 142 1.10 -2.41 -1.47
N LEU A 143 1.21 -1.14 -1.09
CA LEU A 143 2.44 -0.49 -0.63
C LEU A 143 2.49 -0.56 0.90
N ARG A 144 3.29 -1.48 1.44
CA ARG A 144 3.28 -1.83 2.87
C ARG A 144 4.67 -1.83 3.49
N PHE A 145 4.71 -1.40 4.75
CA PHE A 145 5.91 -1.33 5.57
C PHE A 145 5.99 -2.55 6.51
N GLY A 146 7.12 -3.26 6.49
CA GLY A 146 7.45 -4.31 7.45
C GLY A 146 7.40 -5.74 6.89
N PRO A 147 7.62 -6.74 7.75
CA PRO A 147 7.63 -8.14 7.33
C PRO A 147 6.26 -8.52 6.82
N LEU A 148 6.25 -9.19 5.69
CA LEU A 148 5.04 -9.72 5.09
C LEU A 148 4.71 -11.03 5.78
N ALA A 149 3.45 -11.21 6.17
CA ALA A 149 3.00 -12.51 6.61
C ALA A 149 3.15 -13.49 5.43
N ASP A 150 3.74 -14.67 5.69
CA ASP A 150 3.86 -15.75 4.71
C ASP A 150 2.51 -15.97 4.03
N SER A 151 2.42 -15.54 2.78
CA SER A 151 1.20 -15.59 2.00
C SER A 151 1.56 -15.82 0.54
N ARG A 152 0.58 -16.29 -0.24
CA ARG A 152 0.63 -16.54 -1.68
C ARG A 152 0.77 -15.23 -2.48
N LEU A 153 1.58 -14.30 -2.02
CA LEU A 153 1.77 -12.96 -2.54
C LEU A 153 3.24 -12.78 -2.95
N THR A 154 3.45 -12.11 -4.08
CA THR A 154 4.78 -11.71 -4.51
C THR A 154 5.07 -10.34 -3.91
N ALA A 155 6.27 -10.21 -3.35
CA ALA A 155 6.71 -8.98 -2.73
C ALA A 155 8.01 -8.48 -3.32
N ARG A 156 7.97 -7.26 -3.83
CA ARG A 156 9.14 -6.52 -4.30
C ARG A 156 9.42 -5.40 -3.32
N ARG A 157 10.61 -5.40 -2.73
CA ARG A 157 11.10 -4.23 -1.99
C ARG A 157 11.27 -3.07 -2.97
N ILE A 158 10.69 -1.92 -2.65
CA ILE A 158 10.88 -0.67 -3.39
C ILE A 158 12.00 0.12 -2.74
N VAL A 159 11.84 0.48 -1.47
CA VAL A 159 12.82 1.34 -0.76
C VAL A 159 13.01 0.87 0.66
N SER A 160 14.19 1.09 1.23
CA SER A 160 14.40 0.91 2.66
C SER A 160 13.84 2.10 3.44
N GLY A 161 13.28 1.81 4.61
CA GLY A 161 12.79 2.81 5.54
C GLY A 161 13.44 2.62 6.90
N ARG A 162 13.63 3.72 7.62
CA ARG A 162 14.10 3.68 9.00
C ARG A 162 12.96 4.02 9.94
N ARG A 163 13.09 3.55 11.18
CA ARG A 163 12.22 3.97 12.27
C ARG A 163 12.96 4.92 13.20
N VAL A 164 12.20 5.82 13.81
CA VAL A 164 12.69 6.81 14.76
C VAL A 164 11.76 6.88 15.96
N VAL A 165 12.35 7.00 17.15
CA VAL A 165 11.63 7.35 18.36
C VAL A 165 11.66 8.86 18.49
N CYS A 166 10.51 9.51 18.56
CA CYS A 166 10.44 10.97 18.62
C CYS A 166 9.24 11.46 19.42
N ALA A 167 9.31 12.71 19.85
CA ALA A 167 8.21 13.47 20.46
C ALA A 167 8.40 14.97 20.18
N ALA A 168 7.38 15.78 20.46
CA ALA A 168 7.52 17.22 20.36
C ALA A 168 8.50 17.76 21.42
N PRO A 169 9.21 18.88 21.14
CA PRO A 169 10.08 19.56 22.11
C PRO A 169 9.39 19.83 23.46
N ALA A 170 8.12 20.21 23.43
CA ALA A 170 7.33 20.50 24.65
C ALA A 170 7.17 19.26 25.56
N TYR A 171 7.09 18.07 24.99
CA TYR A 171 7.06 16.83 25.77
C TYR A 171 8.43 16.56 26.42
N TRP A 172 9.52 16.71 25.65
CA TRP A 172 10.88 16.51 26.14
C TRP A 172 11.31 17.53 27.21
N ALA A 173 10.78 18.75 27.17
CA ALA A 173 11.01 19.74 28.20
C ALA A 173 10.44 19.31 29.57
N ARG A 174 9.31 18.59 29.59
CA ARG A 174 8.68 18.07 30.82
C ARG A 174 9.21 16.69 31.22
N ASN A 175 9.63 15.91 30.24
CA ASN A 175 10.11 14.53 30.40
C ASN A 175 11.44 14.39 29.66
N PRO A 176 12.60 14.54 30.33
CA PRO A 176 13.89 14.49 29.67
C PRO A 176 14.05 13.26 28.74
N PRO A 177 14.62 13.40 27.53
CA PRO A 177 14.69 12.30 26.56
C PRO A 177 15.33 11.02 27.14
N PRO A 178 14.82 9.82 26.77
CA PRO A 178 15.34 8.56 27.25
C PRO A 178 16.79 8.37 26.79
N ARG A 179 17.67 7.91 27.68
CA ARG A 179 19.08 7.66 27.36
C ARG A 179 19.25 6.26 26.77
N LYS A 180 18.50 5.27 27.26
CA LYS A 180 18.51 3.88 26.74
C LYS A 180 17.09 3.40 26.48
N PRO A 181 16.87 2.39 25.61
CA PRO A 181 15.53 1.94 25.26
C PRO A 181 14.69 1.54 26.47
N ALA A 182 15.29 0.91 27.49
CA ALA A 182 14.60 0.55 28.72
C ALA A 182 13.95 1.74 29.46
N ASP A 183 14.46 2.97 29.27
CA ASP A 183 13.90 4.18 29.89
C ASP A 183 12.51 4.52 29.31
N LEU A 184 12.16 4.02 28.13
CA LEU A 184 10.83 4.19 27.52
C LEU A 184 9.69 3.66 28.38
N THR A 185 9.96 2.70 29.27
CA THR A 185 9.00 2.20 30.26
C THR A 185 8.49 3.29 31.21
N ARG A 186 9.19 4.41 31.31
CA ARG A 186 8.85 5.57 32.16
C ARG A 186 8.24 6.73 31.37
N HIS A 187 8.09 6.59 30.05
CA HIS A 187 7.50 7.61 29.19
C HIS A 187 6.10 7.23 28.76
N ASN A 188 5.24 8.23 28.54
CA ASN A 188 3.95 8.05 27.91
C ASN A 188 4.15 7.71 26.43
N CYS A 189 4.19 6.41 26.10
CA CYS A 189 4.40 5.94 24.73
C CYS A 189 3.06 5.70 24.05
N LEU A 190 2.78 6.43 22.98
CA LEU A 190 1.52 6.31 22.24
C LEU A 190 1.56 5.07 21.34
N VAL A 191 0.54 4.23 21.43
CA VAL A 191 0.57 2.88 20.84
C VAL A 191 -0.22 2.82 19.54
N LEU A 192 0.39 2.28 18.48
CA LEU A 192 -0.32 1.92 17.25
C LEU A 192 -1.04 0.58 17.47
N ALA A 193 -2.37 0.60 17.49
CA ALA A 193 -3.18 -0.60 17.44
C ALA A 193 -3.10 -1.22 16.05
N ARG A 194 -2.83 -2.52 16.01
CA ARG A 194 -3.05 -3.35 14.83
C ARG A 194 -3.98 -4.48 15.25
N PRO A 195 -4.91 -4.93 14.38
CA PRO A 195 -5.75 -6.08 14.69
C PRO A 195 -4.90 -7.27 15.18
N GLY A 196 -5.17 -7.75 16.39
CA GLY A 196 -4.45 -8.87 17.01
C GLY A 196 -3.04 -8.60 17.55
N ALA A 197 -2.44 -7.43 17.29
CA ALA A 197 -1.04 -7.15 17.64
C ALA A 197 -0.77 -5.64 17.86
N PRO A 198 -1.29 -5.01 18.94
CA PRO A 198 -0.94 -3.63 19.25
C PRO A 198 0.56 -3.50 19.46
N GLN A 199 1.15 -2.41 18.96
CA GLN A 199 2.59 -2.16 18.97
C GLN A 199 3.10 -1.73 20.36
N THR A 200 2.85 -2.58 21.36
CA THR A 200 3.25 -2.43 22.77
C THR A 200 4.66 -2.97 23.04
N SER A 201 5.33 -3.49 22.01
CA SER A 201 6.69 -4.01 22.06
C SER A 201 7.51 -3.36 20.95
N TRP A 202 8.47 -2.52 21.31
CA TRP A 202 9.35 -1.82 20.37
C TRP A 202 10.70 -2.53 20.30
N ALA A 203 11.09 -2.91 19.08
CA ALA A 203 12.33 -3.63 18.83
C ALA A 203 13.49 -2.65 18.63
N PHE A 204 14.64 -3.00 19.21
CA PHE A 204 15.92 -2.30 19.08
C PHE A 204 17.00 -3.33 18.79
N ARG A 205 18.13 -2.89 18.23
CA ARG A 205 19.36 -3.67 18.11
C ARG A 205 20.44 -3.07 19.00
N ASP A 206 21.18 -3.94 19.69
CA ASP A 206 22.37 -3.55 20.44
C ASP A 206 23.60 -3.39 19.51
N GLU A 207 24.75 -3.10 20.09
CA GLU A 207 26.01 -2.91 19.35
C GLU A 207 26.47 -4.19 18.64
N ASP A 208 26.08 -5.37 19.14
CA ASP A 208 26.37 -6.68 18.56
C ASP A 208 25.32 -7.09 17.50
N GLY A 209 24.33 -6.24 17.22
CA GLY A 209 23.27 -6.47 16.24
C GLY A 209 22.15 -7.39 16.73
N ARG A 210 22.14 -7.79 18.00
CA ARG A 210 21.09 -8.64 18.58
C ARG A 210 19.81 -7.84 18.78
N VAL A 211 18.70 -8.39 18.31
CA VAL A 211 17.39 -7.77 18.47
C VAL A 211 16.88 -8.00 19.89
N PHE A 212 16.51 -6.93 20.57
CA PHE A 212 15.82 -6.99 21.86
C PHE A 212 14.58 -6.09 21.84
N HIS A 213 13.64 -6.37 22.73
CA HIS A 213 12.34 -5.72 22.76
C HIS A 213 12.16 -4.94 24.07
N VAL A 214 11.57 -3.75 23.96
CA VAL A 214 11.12 -2.96 25.11
C VAL A 214 9.61 -2.90 25.10
N ARG A 215 8.99 -3.33 26.20
CA ARG A 215 7.56 -3.15 26.40
C ARG A 215 7.27 -1.70 26.73
N VAL A 216 6.36 -1.10 25.98
CA VAL A 216 5.94 0.29 26.15
C VAL A 216 4.44 0.35 26.43
N SER A 217 4.03 1.45 27.06
CA SER A 217 2.64 1.73 27.40
C SER A 217 2.42 3.23 27.44
N GLY A 218 1.17 3.64 27.28
CA GLY A 218 0.75 5.03 27.42
C GLY A 218 -0.75 5.14 27.55
N ASP A 219 -1.23 6.37 27.68
CA ASP A 219 -2.64 6.71 27.89
C ASP A 219 -3.48 6.69 26.61
N ARG A 220 -2.85 6.53 25.43
CA ARG A 220 -3.52 6.58 24.13
C ARG A 220 -3.07 5.51 23.18
N THR A 221 -4.04 5.00 22.45
CA THR A 221 -3.86 4.01 21.38
C THR A 221 -4.72 4.42 20.18
N ALA A 222 -4.19 4.30 18.97
CA ALA A 222 -4.93 4.54 17.73
C ALA A 222 -4.55 3.50 16.69
N ASN A 223 -5.46 3.14 15.80
CA ASN A 223 -5.16 2.29 14.64
C ASN A 223 -4.59 3.08 13.44
N ASP A 224 -4.56 4.41 13.54
CA ASP A 224 -4.05 5.31 12.52
C ASP A 224 -2.74 5.97 12.99
N GLY A 225 -1.69 5.86 12.17
CA GLY A 225 -0.38 6.41 12.50
C GLY A 225 -0.34 7.94 12.54
N GLY A 226 -1.18 8.60 11.76
CA GLY A 226 -1.30 10.05 11.68
C GLY A 226 -1.90 10.63 12.94
N VAL A 227 -2.88 9.94 13.53
CA VAL A 227 -3.45 10.33 14.84
C VAL A 227 -2.38 10.31 15.93
N LEU A 228 -1.51 9.29 15.96
CA LEU A 228 -0.39 9.23 16.91
C LEU A 228 0.60 10.38 16.69
N LYS A 229 0.90 10.70 15.43
CA LYS A 229 1.76 11.83 15.04
C LYS A 229 1.18 13.15 15.53
N ASP A 230 -0.11 13.38 15.35
CA ASP A 230 -0.78 14.61 15.78
C ASP A 230 -0.80 14.75 17.31
N TRP A 231 -1.04 13.65 18.04
CA TRP A 231 -0.89 13.65 19.50
C TRP A 231 0.55 13.90 19.96
N ALA A 232 1.54 13.34 19.27
CA ALA A 232 2.94 13.59 19.59
C ALA A 232 3.32 15.06 19.37
N LEU A 233 2.84 15.67 18.28
CA LEU A 233 2.99 17.10 17.97
C LEU A 233 2.35 17.99 19.04
N ALA A 234 1.19 17.58 19.56
CA ALA A 234 0.54 18.23 20.71
C ALA A 234 1.27 17.99 22.05
N GLY A 235 2.40 17.29 22.04
CA GLY A 235 3.22 17.02 23.22
C GLY A 235 2.60 15.99 24.18
N ALA A 236 1.73 15.10 23.69
CA ALA A 236 1.08 14.09 24.51
C ALA A 236 2.01 12.96 24.91
N GLY A 237 2.98 12.59 24.06
CA GLY A 237 3.80 11.42 24.32
C GLY A 237 4.85 11.14 23.25
N VAL A 238 5.48 9.99 23.42
CA VAL A 238 6.54 9.45 22.55
C VAL A 238 5.92 8.51 21.52
N ILE A 239 6.36 8.62 20.28
CA ILE A 239 5.95 7.74 19.18
C ILE A 239 7.16 7.03 18.57
N LEU A 240 6.88 5.86 18.01
CA LEU A 240 7.78 5.13 17.12
C LEU A 240 7.22 5.21 15.70
N LYS A 241 7.91 5.91 14.80
CA LYS A 241 7.39 6.18 13.44
C LYS A 241 8.40 5.91 12.34
N SER A 242 7.91 5.71 11.12
CA SER A 242 8.75 5.68 9.93
C SER A 242 9.32 7.07 9.68
N THR A 243 10.59 7.19 9.32
CA THR A 243 11.20 8.47 8.95
C THR A 243 10.46 9.12 7.78
N TRP A 244 9.90 8.33 6.87
CA TRP A 244 9.07 8.81 5.75
C TRP A 244 7.87 9.66 6.20
N ASP A 245 7.29 9.35 7.36
CA ASP A 245 6.08 10.02 7.85
C ASP A 245 6.39 11.32 8.61
N VAL A 246 7.61 11.45 9.15
CA VAL A 246 7.98 12.51 10.09
C VAL A 246 9.22 13.31 9.68
N GLU A 247 9.82 13.04 8.52
CA GLU A 247 11.05 13.69 8.05
C GLU A 247 10.95 15.22 8.09
N ALA A 248 9.90 15.79 7.50
CA ALA A 248 9.72 17.25 7.47
C ALA A 248 9.54 17.83 8.88
N LEU A 249 8.94 17.08 9.80
CA LEU A 249 8.71 17.48 11.20
C LEU A 249 10.00 17.41 12.01
N LEU A 250 10.86 16.43 11.73
CA LEU A 250 12.21 16.34 12.32
C LEU A 250 13.11 17.47 11.80
N ALA A 251 13.10 17.70 10.48
CA ALA A 251 13.92 18.73 9.85
C ALA A 251 13.54 20.15 10.32
N SER A 252 12.26 20.41 10.56
CA SER A 252 11.76 21.69 11.08
C SER A 252 11.81 21.80 12.61
N GLY A 253 12.17 20.74 13.33
CA GLY A 253 12.25 20.73 14.80
C GLY A 253 10.90 20.64 15.52
N HIS A 254 9.78 20.44 14.82
CA HIS A 254 8.47 20.18 15.43
C HIS A 254 8.43 18.83 16.15
N LEU A 255 9.23 17.87 15.70
CA LEU A 255 9.55 16.64 16.41
C LEU A 255 11.06 16.56 16.61
N VAL A 256 11.47 15.99 17.73
CA VAL A 256 12.88 15.75 18.05
C VAL A 256 13.08 14.28 18.35
N SER A 257 14.07 13.67 17.69
CA SER A 257 14.42 12.27 17.85
C SER A 257 15.09 11.99 19.20
N ALA A 258 14.95 10.77 19.67
CA ALA A 258 15.62 10.24 20.84
C ALA A 258 16.13 8.83 20.52
N LEU A 259 17.10 8.35 21.31
CA LEU A 259 17.70 7.03 21.15
C LEU A 259 18.43 6.82 19.80
N ASP A 260 18.88 7.88 19.13
CA ASP A 260 19.53 7.81 17.81
C ASP A 260 20.80 6.95 17.75
N ARG A 261 21.39 6.66 18.91
CA ARG A 261 22.53 5.73 19.04
C ARG A 261 22.13 4.26 18.95
N PHE A 262 20.85 3.94 19.12
CA PHE A 262 20.32 2.59 19.01
C PHE A 262 19.73 2.40 17.63
N THR A 263 20.06 1.26 17.01
CA THR A 263 19.50 0.94 15.71
C THR A 263 18.13 0.31 15.92
N LEU A 264 17.10 0.85 15.25
CA LEU A 264 15.82 0.18 15.16
C LEU A 264 15.83 -0.75 13.93
N PRO A 265 15.17 -1.92 13.97
CA PRO A 265 15.04 -2.74 12.78
C PRO A 265 14.45 -1.93 11.62
N ASP A 266 15.08 -2.04 10.45
CA ASP A 266 14.61 -1.37 9.25
C ASP A 266 13.17 -1.79 8.93
N ILE A 267 12.43 -0.86 8.34
CA ILE A 267 11.09 -1.10 7.84
C ILE A 267 11.05 -0.77 6.37
N ASP A 268 11.35 -1.79 5.56
CA ASP A 268 11.36 -1.67 4.11
C ASP A 268 9.92 -1.53 3.59
N LEU A 269 9.76 -0.66 2.60
CA LEU A 269 8.54 -0.53 1.81
C LEU A 269 8.54 -1.62 0.74
N HIS A 270 7.48 -2.42 0.75
CA HIS A 270 7.25 -3.47 -0.24
C HIS A 270 6.02 -3.12 -1.09
N ALA A 271 6.13 -3.35 -2.39
CA ALA A 271 4.99 -3.60 -3.26
C ALA A 271 4.61 -5.07 -3.14
N VAL A 272 3.37 -5.32 -2.75
CA VAL A 272 2.79 -6.65 -2.57
C VAL A 272 1.66 -6.81 -3.57
N HIS A 273 1.71 -7.85 -4.37
CA HIS A 273 0.66 -8.20 -5.32
C HIS A 273 0.44 -9.71 -5.32
N THR A 274 -0.66 -10.18 -5.91
CA THR A 274 -1.03 -11.60 -5.91
C THR A 274 0.04 -12.46 -6.63
N ALA A 275 0.49 -13.56 -6.02
CA ALA A 275 1.52 -14.43 -6.63
C ALA A 275 0.99 -15.22 -7.84
N GLY A 276 1.91 -15.62 -8.72
CA GLY A 276 1.60 -16.42 -9.91
C GLY A 276 1.07 -15.62 -11.10
N ARG A 277 1.05 -14.28 -11.00
CA ARG A 277 0.78 -13.37 -12.12
C ARG A 277 1.98 -12.44 -12.30
N GLU A 278 2.56 -12.45 -13.49
CA GLU A 278 3.40 -11.33 -13.93
C GLU A 278 2.53 -10.05 -13.87
N PRO A 279 3.04 -8.96 -13.29
CA PRO A 279 2.30 -7.71 -13.24
C PRO A 279 1.97 -7.26 -14.67
N GLY A 280 0.70 -6.92 -14.92
CA GLY A 280 0.30 -6.30 -16.20
C GLY A 280 1.11 -5.03 -16.48
N ARG A 281 1.16 -4.60 -17.74
CA ARG A 281 2.07 -3.53 -18.19
C ARG A 281 1.88 -2.24 -17.38
N ARG A 282 0.63 -1.89 -17.05
CA ARG A 282 0.33 -0.71 -16.21
C ARG A 282 0.89 -0.81 -14.79
N LEU A 283 0.79 -1.98 -14.16
CA LEU A 283 1.30 -2.20 -12.81
C LEU A 283 2.83 -2.22 -12.83
N ALA A 284 3.44 -2.91 -13.80
CA ALA A 284 4.89 -2.92 -13.97
C ALA A 284 5.45 -1.50 -14.18
N ALA A 285 4.81 -0.69 -15.03
CA ALA A 285 5.19 0.71 -15.25
C ALA A 285 5.01 1.57 -14.00
N PHE A 286 3.91 1.42 -13.26
CA PHE A 286 3.72 2.14 -12.00
C PHE A 286 4.77 1.76 -10.94
N LEU A 287 5.10 0.47 -10.82
CA LEU A 287 6.15 0.01 -9.91
C LEU A 287 7.53 0.55 -10.28
N ALA A 288 7.85 0.60 -11.58
CA ALA A 288 9.09 1.21 -12.06
C ALA A 288 9.12 2.72 -11.77
N PHE A 289 8.01 3.42 -12.03
CA PHE A 289 7.87 4.84 -11.74
C PHE A 289 8.07 5.14 -10.24
N LEU A 290 7.47 4.33 -9.36
CA LEU A 290 7.66 4.44 -7.92
C LEU A 290 9.12 4.21 -7.51
N ASP A 291 9.81 3.25 -8.11
CA ASP A 291 11.22 2.94 -7.82
C ASP A 291 12.15 4.13 -8.17
N GLU A 292 11.84 4.82 -9.27
CA GLU A 292 12.59 6.01 -9.73
C GLU A 292 12.29 7.29 -8.93
N HIS A 293 11.12 7.40 -8.31
CA HIS A 293 10.68 8.66 -7.66
C HIS A 293 10.57 8.58 -6.14
N LEU A 294 10.51 7.38 -5.54
CA LEU A 294 10.55 7.20 -4.10
C LEU A 294 12.00 7.15 -3.61
N HIS A 295 12.54 8.33 -3.29
CA HIS A 295 13.84 8.45 -2.67
C HIS A 295 13.73 9.22 -1.35
N LEU A 296 14.36 8.69 -0.29
CA LEU A 296 14.61 9.46 0.92
C LEU A 296 15.71 10.48 0.57
N PRO A 297 15.52 11.78 0.85
CA PRO A 297 16.59 12.74 0.77
C PRO A 297 17.81 12.24 1.58
N PRO A 298 19.04 12.32 1.03
CA PRO A 298 20.22 11.99 1.81
C PRO A 298 20.41 13.02 2.92
N GLY A 299 20.06 12.68 4.18
CA GLY A 299 20.49 13.48 5.33
C GLY A 299 19.62 13.52 6.59
N SER A 300 18.43 12.91 6.65
CA SER A 300 17.46 13.29 7.70
C SER A 300 17.69 12.76 9.13
N VAL A 301 18.54 11.75 9.39
CA VAL A 301 19.05 11.47 10.76
C VAL A 301 20.41 10.73 10.70
N GLY A 302 21.46 11.32 11.31
CA GLY A 302 22.56 10.58 11.93
C GLY A 302 23.61 9.90 11.03
N ALA A 303 24.02 10.48 9.90
CA ALA A 303 25.21 10.01 9.18
C ALA A 303 26.52 10.51 9.86
N ARG A 304 26.80 10.05 11.09
CA ARG A 304 28.18 10.07 11.63
C ARG A 304 28.67 8.65 11.83
N ARG A 305 28.95 7.95 10.71
CA ARG A 305 29.88 6.82 10.75
C ARG A 305 31.28 7.39 11.02
N ARG A 306 31.76 7.26 12.25
CA ARG A 306 33.19 7.46 12.58
C ARG A 306 34.01 6.52 11.70
N ARG A 307 34.84 7.07 10.82
CA ARG A 307 36.02 6.36 10.31
C ARG A 307 36.92 6.07 11.52
N ALA A 308 36.84 4.87 12.08
CA ALA A 308 37.81 4.39 13.04
C ALA A 308 39.05 3.94 12.28
N GLY A 309 40.20 4.46 12.73
CA GLY A 309 41.47 4.45 12.02
C GLY A 309 41.98 3.07 11.64
N ARG A 310 42.44 2.96 10.40
CA ARG A 310 43.43 1.98 9.96
C ARG A 310 44.75 2.43 10.60
N LYS A 311 45.12 1.84 11.75
CA LYS A 311 46.49 1.99 12.26
C LYS A 311 47.40 1.16 11.35
N SER A 312 48.42 1.83 10.86
CA SER A 312 49.61 1.25 10.25
C SER A 312 50.31 0.32 11.23
N SER A 313 50.66 -0.87 10.76
CA SER A 313 51.87 -1.56 11.19
C SER A 313 52.68 -1.87 9.92
N SER A 314 53.59 -0.95 9.66
CA SER A 314 54.73 -1.07 8.76
C SER A 314 55.73 -2.12 9.27
N LEU A 315 56.34 -2.84 8.32
CA LEU A 315 57.77 -3.20 8.21
C LEU A 315 58.43 -3.73 9.50
N GLY A 316 58.89 -4.99 9.58
CA GLY A 316 59.89 -5.59 8.72
C GLY A 316 61.14 -5.89 9.58
N VAL A 317 61.62 -7.14 9.47
CA VAL A 317 62.76 -7.79 10.17
C VAL A 317 62.45 -8.27 11.60
#